data_AF-I5BPX7-F1
#
_entry.id   AF-I5BPX7-F1
#
_cell.length_a   1.000
_cell.length_b   1.000
_cell.length_c   1.000
_cell.angle_alpha   90.00
_cell.angle_beta   90.00
_cell.angle_gamma   90.00
#
_symmetry.space_group_name_H-M   'P 1'
#
loop_
_entity.id
_entity.type
_entity.pdbx_description
1 polymer ?
#
loop_
_entity_poly.entity_id
_entity_poly.type
_entity_poly.pdbx_seq_one_letter_code
_entity_poly.pdbx_strand_id
1 'polypeptide(L)'
;MIAALPFPKAPWLVDGLVPVKTSVELARVARELENCLTDHDQFYSACLDVQAGVAFYCQVQQPERLLLKFTRLGRLGWFLDECRGQANRYPSPQEIEQIIERLSAREDVWCERLNCQIV
;
A
#
# COMPACT_ATOMS: atom_id res chain seq x y z
N MET A 1 6.86 -17.48 14.11
CA MET A 1 5.56 -16.92 13.66
C MET A 1 5.75 -16.45 12.22
N ILE A 2 4.91 -16.89 11.26
CA ILE A 2 5.09 -16.59 9.82
C ILE A 2 5.09 -15.07 9.55
N ALA A 3 4.35 -14.29 10.33
CA ALA A 3 4.33 -12.83 10.26
C ALA A 3 5.68 -12.14 10.58
N ALA A 4 6.67 -12.85 11.12
CA ALA A 4 7.99 -12.30 11.44
C ALA A 4 9.06 -12.54 10.35
N LEU A 5 8.73 -13.30 9.29
CA LEU A 5 9.63 -13.48 8.16
C LEU A 5 9.74 -12.18 7.35
N PRO A 6 10.87 -11.94 6.66
CA PRO A 6 10.94 -10.87 5.67
C PRO A 6 9.78 -10.99 4.68
N PHE A 7 9.20 -9.86 4.29
CA PHE A 7 8.19 -9.89 3.25
C PHE A 7 8.83 -10.26 1.92
N PRO A 8 8.10 -10.95 1.03
CA PRO A 8 8.57 -11.17 -0.32
C PRO A 8 8.93 -9.83 -0.98
N LYS A 9 9.88 -9.86 -1.91
CA LYS A 9 10.25 -8.66 -2.66
C LYS A 9 9.04 -8.17 -3.44
N ALA A 10 8.80 -6.86 -3.39
CA ALA A 10 7.81 -6.25 -4.25
C ALA A 10 8.11 -6.60 -5.71
N PRO A 11 7.08 -6.95 -6.50
CA PRO A 11 7.24 -7.40 -7.88
C PRO A 11 7.69 -6.28 -8.82
N TRP A 12 7.54 -5.03 -8.37
CA TRP A 12 7.90 -3.83 -9.11
C TRP A 12 8.42 -2.77 -8.14
N LEU A 13 9.21 -1.85 -8.68
CA LEU A 13 9.71 -0.66 -7.99
C LEU A 13 9.26 0.56 -8.81
N VAL A 14 8.72 1.56 -8.12
CA VAL A 14 8.24 2.80 -8.72
C VAL A 14 8.88 3.96 -7.97
N ASP A 15 9.41 4.93 -8.70
CA ASP A 15 10.05 6.10 -8.10
C ASP A 15 9.04 6.87 -7.21
N GLY A 16 9.50 7.26 -6.02
CA GLY A 16 8.65 7.90 -5.01
C GLY A 16 7.74 6.95 -4.21
N LEU A 17 7.69 5.65 -4.55
CA LEU A 17 7.02 4.61 -3.76
C LEU A 17 8.06 3.70 -3.10
N VAL A 18 8.07 3.66 -1.78
CA VAL A 18 9.00 2.84 -0.98
C VAL A 18 8.27 1.56 -0.53
N PRO A 19 8.66 0.38 -1.03
CA PRO A 19 8.04 -0.86 -0.58
C PRO A 19 8.33 -1.14 0.88
N VAL A 20 7.32 -1.62 1.59
CA VAL A 20 7.43 -2.11 2.97
C VAL A 20 8.00 -3.53 2.93
N LYS A 21 9.14 -3.76 3.60
CA LYS A 21 9.94 -5.00 3.45
C LYS A 21 9.76 -5.97 4.61
N THR A 22 9.24 -5.51 5.74
CA THR A 22 9.05 -6.34 6.94
C THR A 22 7.78 -5.95 7.68
N SER A 23 7.29 -6.86 8.51
CA SER A 23 6.18 -6.56 9.44
C SER A 23 6.56 -5.48 10.45
N VAL A 24 7.83 -5.40 10.87
CA VAL A 24 8.32 -4.33 11.76
C VAL A 24 8.21 -2.97 11.07
N GLU A 25 8.58 -2.88 9.80
CA GLU A 25 8.40 -1.66 9.01
C GLU A 25 6.92 -1.32 8.84
N LEU A 26 6.06 -2.31 8.55
CA LEU A 26 4.61 -2.09 8.43
C LEU A 26 4.01 -1.56 9.73
N ALA A 27 4.40 -2.14 10.87
CA ALA A 27 3.95 -1.70 12.19
C ALA A 27 4.43 -0.28 12.52
N ARG A 28 5.65 0.06 12.12
CA ARG A 28 6.19 1.43 12.25
C ARG A 28 5.34 2.42 11.43
N VAL A 29 5.08 2.11 10.16
CA VAL A 29 4.27 2.98 9.29
C VAL A 29 2.84 3.10 9.81
N ALA A 30 2.23 2.00 10.29
CA ALA A 30 0.91 2.01 10.90
C ALA A 30 0.83 2.97 12.11
N ARG A 31 1.85 2.95 12.97
CA ARG A 31 1.97 3.88 14.10
C ARG A 31 2.21 5.31 13.67
N GLU A 32 3.07 5.55 12.69
CA GLU A 32 3.36 6.89 12.17
C GLU A 32 2.13 7.54 11.51
N LEU A 33 1.28 6.73 10.88
CA LEU A 33 0.03 7.17 10.29
C LEU A 33 -1.15 7.07 11.25
N GLU A 34 -1.00 6.50 12.44
CA GLU A 34 -2.12 6.26 13.37
C GLU A 34 -3.32 5.59 12.67
N ASN A 35 -3.05 4.63 11.77
CA ASN A 35 -4.07 4.03 10.90
C ASN A 35 -4.61 2.72 11.48
N CYS A 36 -5.53 2.08 10.75
CA CYS A 36 -6.22 0.87 11.19
C CYS A 36 -5.31 -0.34 11.42
N LEU A 37 -4.09 -0.35 10.87
CA LEU A 37 -3.11 -1.42 11.09
C LEU A 37 -2.42 -1.32 12.48
N THR A 38 -2.83 -0.37 13.32
CA THR A 38 -2.54 -0.39 14.76
C THR A 38 -3.36 -1.45 15.50
N ASP A 39 -4.49 -1.88 14.93
CA ASP A 39 -5.29 -3.00 15.40
C ASP A 39 -4.58 -4.33 15.09
N HIS A 40 -4.53 -5.23 16.08
CA HIS A 40 -3.76 -6.48 15.98
C HIS A 40 -4.30 -7.44 14.92
N ASP A 41 -5.62 -7.55 14.79
CA ASP A 41 -6.23 -8.50 13.85
C ASP A 41 -6.05 -8.02 12.41
N GLN A 42 -6.30 -6.74 12.14
CA GLN A 42 -6.03 -6.14 10.83
C GLN A 42 -4.55 -6.22 10.44
N PHE A 43 -3.66 -5.94 11.38
CA PHE A 43 -2.22 -6.03 11.15
C PHE A 43 -1.78 -7.46 10.81
N TYR A 44 -2.27 -8.45 11.55
CA TYR A 44 -1.91 -9.84 11.32
C TYR A 44 -2.45 -10.35 9.98
N SER A 45 -3.70 -10.00 9.64
CA SER A 45 -4.28 -10.28 8.33
C SER A 45 -3.43 -9.68 7.20
N ALA A 46 -3.07 -8.41 7.30
CA ALA A 46 -2.23 -7.73 6.32
C ALA A 46 -0.85 -8.42 6.16
N CYS A 47 -0.23 -8.84 7.26
CA CYS A 47 1.04 -9.58 7.20
C CYS A 47 0.89 -10.93 6.49
N LEU A 48 -0.21 -11.66 6.73
CA LEU A 48 -0.46 -12.94 6.06
C LEU A 48 -0.68 -12.75 4.55
N ASP A 49 -1.43 -11.71 4.15
CA ASP A 49 -1.68 -11.40 2.74
C ASP A 49 -0.38 -11.08 1.99
N VAL A 50 0.52 -10.34 2.64
CA VAL A 50 1.84 -10.05 2.08
C VAL A 50 2.69 -11.32 1.97
N GLN A 51 2.71 -12.16 3.01
CA GLN A 51 3.44 -13.43 3.00
C GLN A 51 2.93 -14.40 1.93
N ALA A 52 1.62 -14.42 1.68
CA ALA A 52 1.00 -15.21 0.62
C ALA A 52 1.25 -14.62 -0.79
N GLY A 53 1.83 -13.42 -0.90
CA GLY A 53 2.07 -12.76 -2.17
C GLY A 53 0.78 -12.36 -2.89
N VAL A 54 -0.28 -12.10 -2.12
CA VAL A 54 -1.57 -11.60 -2.63
C VAL A 54 -1.74 -10.10 -2.38
N ALA A 55 -0.96 -9.52 -1.46
CA ALA A 55 -0.89 -8.08 -1.23
C ALA A 55 0.55 -7.57 -1.14
N PHE A 56 0.75 -6.28 -1.44
CA PHE A 56 1.98 -5.53 -1.19
C PHE A 56 1.66 -4.14 -0.67
N TYR A 57 2.48 -3.65 0.25
CA TYR A 57 2.37 -2.30 0.79
C TYR A 57 3.52 -1.41 0.33
N CYS A 58 3.20 -0.19 -0.07
CA CYS A 58 4.18 0.85 -0.39
C CYS A 58 3.85 2.14 0.37
N GLN A 59 4.88 2.83 0.86
CA GLN A 59 4.76 4.17 1.41
C GLN A 59 5.10 5.20 0.34
N VAL A 60 4.28 6.23 0.19
CA VAL A 60 4.63 7.41 -0.62
C VAL A 60 5.67 8.22 0.14
N GLN A 61 6.77 8.57 -0.54
CA GLN A 61 7.77 9.50 0.01
C GLN A 61 7.14 10.85 0.35
N GLN A 62 7.79 11.61 1.22
CA GLN A 62 7.28 12.94 1.64
C GLN A 62 7.00 13.85 0.42
N PRO A 63 6.01 14.75 0.52
CA PRO A 63 5.28 15.18 1.74
C PRO A 63 3.99 14.42 2.08
N GLU A 64 3.40 13.64 1.17
CA GLU A 64 1.99 13.20 1.28
C GLU A 64 1.75 12.15 2.39
N ARG A 65 2.80 11.40 2.78
CA ARG A 65 2.78 10.32 3.79
C ARG A 65 1.53 9.44 3.67
N LEU A 66 1.45 8.70 2.58
CA LEU A 66 0.36 7.75 2.30
C LEU A 66 0.89 6.32 2.36
N LEU A 67 0.04 5.39 2.82
CA LEU A 67 0.23 3.96 2.71
C LEU A 67 -0.70 3.42 1.63
N LEU A 68 -0.10 2.78 0.64
CA LEU A 68 -0.78 2.17 -0.50
C LEU A 68 -0.75 0.66 -0.32
N LYS A 69 -1.88 0.01 -0.55
CA LYS A 69 -2.03 -1.44 -0.61
C LYS A 69 -2.34 -1.83 -2.04
N PHE A 70 -1.53 -2.72 -2.58
CA PHE A 70 -1.73 -3.32 -3.89
C PHE A 70 -2.16 -4.75 -3.71
N THR A 71 -3.22 -5.15 -4.38
CA THR A 71 -3.74 -6.51 -4.32
C THR A 71 -3.54 -7.19 -5.68
N ARG A 72 -3.24 -8.48 -5.65
CA ARG A 72 -2.95 -9.25 -6.86
C ARG A 72 -4.24 -9.55 -7.63
N LEU A 73 -4.30 -9.15 -8.90
CA LEU A 73 -5.38 -9.51 -9.82
C LEU A 73 -4.99 -10.76 -10.63
N GLY A 74 -4.80 -11.88 -9.95
CA GLY A 74 -4.44 -13.16 -10.58
C GLY A 74 -3.16 -13.08 -11.42
N ARG A 75 -3.31 -13.38 -12.73
CA ARG A 75 -2.21 -13.32 -13.72
C ARG A 75 -2.14 -12.00 -14.48
N LEU A 76 -3.16 -11.15 -14.33
CA LEU A 76 -3.17 -9.86 -15.00
C LEU A 76 -2.04 -9.02 -14.38
N GLY A 77 -1.92 -8.98 -13.05
CA GLY A 77 -0.93 -8.11 -12.40
C GLY A 77 -1.44 -7.64 -11.06
N TRP A 78 -1.32 -6.33 -10.79
CA TRP A 78 -1.62 -5.71 -9.50
C TRP A 78 -2.60 -4.57 -9.66
N PHE A 79 -3.48 -4.35 -8.69
CA PHE A 79 -4.30 -3.16 -8.65
C PHE A 79 -4.10 -2.41 -7.34
N LEU A 80 -4.15 -1.07 -7.40
CA LEU A 80 -4.15 -0.23 -6.20
C LEU A 80 -5.52 -0.39 -5.51
N ASP A 81 -5.54 -1.18 -4.44
CA ASP A 81 -6.75 -1.56 -3.70
C ASP A 81 -7.12 -0.49 -2.67
N GLU A 82 -6.13 -0.01 -1.93
CA GLU A 82 -6.33 1.00 -0.90
C GLU A 82 -5.22 2.04 -0.92
N CYS A 83 -5.57 3.28 -0.64
CA CYS A 83 -4.64 4.37 -0.39
C CYS A 83 -5.15 5.16 0.82
N ARG A 84 -4.36 5.23 1.89
CA ARG A 84 -4.75 5.84 3.17
C ARG A 84 -3.64 6.70 3.73
N GLY A 85 -4.01 7.89 4.22
CA GLY A 85 -3.11 8.76 4.97
C GLY A 85 -3.25 8.60 6.48
N GLN A 86 -2.81 9.63 7.22
CA GLN A 86 -2.94 9.68 8.67
C GLN A 86 -4.39 9.49 9.14
N ALA A 87 -4.58 8.77 10.24
CA ALA A 87 -5.88 8.45 10.84
C ALA A 87 -6.89 7.85 9.83
N ASN A 88 -6.40 7.04 8.89
CA ASN A 88 -7.18 6.43 7.80
C ASN A 88 -7.84 7.44 6.84
N ARG A 89 -7.38 8.70 6.81
CA ARG A 89 -7.92 9.71 5.90
C ARG A 89 -7.85 9.21 4.46
N TYR A 90 -8.87 9.57 3.68
CA TYR A 90 -8.79 9.45 2.24
C TYR A 90 -7.73 10.42 1.69
N PRO A 91 -7.00 10.04 0.62
CA PRO A 91 -6.13 10.97 -0.08
C PRO A 91 -6.96 12.05 -0.76
N SER A 92 -6.39 13.25 -0.89
CA SER A 92 -6.96 14.34 -1.67
C SER A 92 -6.88 14.02 -3.18
N PRO A 93 -7.70 14.68 -4.02
CA PRO A 93 -7.63 14.49 -5.48
C PRO A 93 -6.23 14.71 -6.05
N GLN A 94 -5.51 15.73 -5.57
CA GLN A 94 -4.15 16.02 -6.00
C GLN A 94 -3.17 14.89 -5.66
N GLU A 95 -3.30 14.31 -4.46
CA GLU A 95 -2.45 13.18 -4.05
C GLU A 95 -2.73 11.93 -4.91
N ILE A 96 -4.00 11.69 -5.26
CA ILE A 96 -4.38 10.57 -6.14
C ILE A 96 -3.82 10.78 -7.54
N GLU A 97 -3.92 11.99 -8.11
CA GLU A 97 -3.38 12.31 -9.43
C GLU A 97 -1.87 12.07 -9.50
N GLN A 98 -1.13 12.48 -8.48
CA GLN A 98 0.32 12.21 -8.40
C GLN A 98 0.63 10.72 -8.29
N ILE A 99 -0.17 9.94 -7.55
CA ILE A 99 -0.01 8.49 -7.48
C ILE A 99 -0.27 7.86 -8.85
N ILE A 100 -1.35 8.26 -9.52
CA ILE A 100 -1.70 7.77 -10.87
C ILE A 100 -0.57 8.09 -11.84
N GLU A 101 -0.04 9.31 -11.82
CA GLU A 101 1.07 9.73 -12.69
C GLU A 101 2.31 8.84 -12.48
N ARG A 102 2.69 8.58 -11.22
CA ARG A 102 3.82 7.68 -10.89
C ARG A 102 3.59 6.25 -11.36
N LEU A 103 2.34 5.77 -11.30
CA LEU A 103 1.98 4.42 -11.72
C LEU A 103 1.73 4.30 -13.24
N SER A 104 1.47 5.40 -13.94
CA SER A 104 1.09 5.41 -15.37
C SER A 104 2.14 4.81 -16.30
N ALA A 105 3.41 4.79 -15.87
CA ALA A 105 4.51 4.16 -16.60
C ALA A 105 4.55 2.62 -16.48
N ARG A 106 3.63 2.00 -15.73
CA ARG A 106 3.56 0.56 -15.49
C ARG A 106 2.36 -0.07 -16.21
N GLU A 107 2.63 -1.08 -17.03
CA GLU A 107 1.59 -1.84 -17.74
C GLU A 107 0.97 -2.96 -16.88
N ASP A 108 1.64 -3.35 -15.80
CA ASP A 108 1.24 -4.46 -14.90
C ASP A 108 0.61 -3.99 -13.57
N VAL A 109 0.42 -2.68 -13.41
CA VAL A 109 -0.22 -2.07 -12.23
C VAL A 109 -1.41 -1.23 -12.68
N TRP A 110 -2.61 -1.66 -12.32
CA TRP A 110 -3.84 -0.91 -12.56
C TRP A 110 -4.14 0.06 -11.43
N CYS A 111 -4.39 1.28 -11.83
CA CYS A 111 -4.88 2.34 -10.98
C CYS A 111 -6.07 2.99 -11.69
N GLU A 112 -7.17 2.25 -11.88
CA GLU A 112 -8.43 2.93 -12.20
C GLU A 112 -8.80 3.77 -10.99
N ARG A 113 -9.12 5.06 -11.24
CA ARG A 113 -9.45 6.08 -10.24
C ARG A 113 -10.07 5.41 -9.02
N LEU A 114 -9.28 5.33 -7.95
CA LEU A 114 -9.75 4.93 -6.63
C LEU A 114 -11.13 5.54 -6.46
N ASN A 115 -12.13 4.72 -6.11
CA ASN A 115 -13.50 5.17 -5.82
C ASN A 115 -13.50 6.04 -4.55
N CYS A 116 -12.74 7.13 -4.57
CA CYS A 116 -12.84 8.25 -3.67
C CYS A 116 -14.15 8.91 -4.03
N GLN A 117 -15.22 8.46 -3.38
CA GLN A 117 -16.43 9.25 -3.29
C GLN A 117 -16.01 10.61 -2.75
N ILE A 118 -16.00 11.61 -3.62
CA ILE A 118 -15.99 13.01 -3.23
C ILE A 118 -17.35 13.21 -2.56
N VAL A 119 -17.38 13.05 -1.24
CA VAL A 119 -18.52 13.43 -0.40
C VAL A 119 -18.32 14.89 0.00
#